data_AF-A0A3D9H974-F1
#
_entry.id   AF-A0A3D9H974-F1
#
_cell.length_a   1.000
_cell.length_b   1.000
_cell.length_c   1.000
_cell.angle_alpha   90.00
_cell.angle_beta   90.00
_cell.angle_gamma   90.00
#
_symmetry.space_group_name_H-M   'P 1'
#
loop_
_entity.id
_entity.type
_entity.pdbx_description
1 polymer ?
#
loop_
_entity_poly.entity_id
_entity_poly.type
_entity_poly.pdbx_seq_one_letter_code
_entity_poly.pdbx_strand_id
1 'polypeptide(L)' 'MVINLFLDTVFNSPSAASNMVLGRNSNGFTEWVNKKGLTFKEVQEKINN' A
#
# COMPACT_ATOMS: atom_id res chain seq x y z
N MET A 1 -18.98 -6.51 -8.55
CA MET A 1 -18.17 -5.73 -7.59
C MET A 1 -17.87 -4.39 -8.25
N VAL A 2 -18.63 -3.36 -7.91
CA VAL A 2 -18.41 -2.00 -8.41
C VAL A 2 -17.53 -1.31 -7.40
N ILE A 3 -16.30 -0.97 -7.77
CA ILE A 3 -15.43 -0.16 -6.91
C ILE A 3 -15.67 1.28 -7.32
N ASN A 4 -16.35 2.03 -6.46
CA ASN A 4 -16.60 3.46 -6.68
C ASN A 4 -15.28 4.23 -6.46
N LEU A 5 -14.64 4.64 -7.55
CA LEU A 5 -13.35 5.34 -7.57
C LEU A 5 -13.41 6.79 -7.02
N PHE A 6 -14.61 7.32 -6.74
CA PHE A 6 -14.82 8.70 -6.30
C PHE A 6 -15.04 8.85 -4.77
N LEU A 7 -15.01 7.73 -4.03
CA LEU A 7 -15.07 7.75 -2.56
C LEU A 7 -13.73 7.34 -1.97
N ASP A 8 -13.31 8.06 -0.93
CA ASP A 8 -12.19 7.65 -0.09
C ASP A 8 -12.44 6.21 0.40
N THR A 9 -11.52 5.33 0.05
CA THR A 9 -11.60 3.91 0.40
C THR A 9 -10.50 3.57 1.37
N VAL A 10 -10.88 3.07 2.54
CA VAL A 10 -9.94 2.54 3.53
C VAL A 10 -9.64 1.09 3.17
N PHE A 11 -8.37 0.77 2.99
CA PHE A 11 -7.91 -0.60 2.74
C PHE A 11 -7.40 -1.23 4.03
N ASN A 12 -7.76 -2.50 4.25
CA ASN A 12 -7.33 -3.26 5.43
C ASN A 12 -5.86 -3.71 5.35
N SER A 13 -5.17 -3.48 4.24
CA SER A 13 -3.73 -3.74 4.12
C SER A 13 -3.09 -2.90 3.01
N PRO A 14 -1.77 -2.62 3.11
CA PRO A 14 -1.01 -2.00 2.03
C PRO A 14 -1.11 -2.77 0.72
N SER A 15 -1.11 -4.11 0.77
CA SER A 15 -1.22 -4.95 -0.43
C SER A 15 -2.61 -4.85 -1.08
N ALA A 16 -3.69 -4.72 -0.31
CA ALA A 16 -5.02 -4.50 -0.88
C ALA A 16 -5.10 -3.15 -1.61
N ALA A 17 -4.52 -2.10 -1.04
CA ALA A 17 -4.38 -0.81 -1.72
C ALA A 17 -3.53 -0.93 -2.99
N SER A 18 -2.39 -1.62 -2.92
CA SER A 18 -1.48 -1.81 -4.05
C SER A 18 -2.13 -2.57 -5.20
N ASN A 19 -2.86 -3.65 -4.90
CA ASN A 19 -3.59 -4.43 -5.90
C ASN A 19 -4.64 -3.58 -6.61
N MET A 20 -5.36 -2.73 -5.87
CA MET A 20 -6.37 -1.84 -6.42
C MET A 20 -5.75 -0.79 -7.35
N VAL A 21 -4.66 -0.15 -6.93
CA VAL A 21 -4.00 0.92 -7.70
C VAL A 21 -3.31 0.37 -8.96
N LEU A 22 -2.68 -0.81 -8.87
CA LEU A 22 -1.88 -1.38 -9.95
C LEU A 22 -2.65 -2.35 -10.86
N GLY A 23 -3.82 -2.82 -10.44
CA GLY A 23 -4.62 -3.78 -11.20
C GLY A 23 -3.99 -5.17 -11.34
N ARG A 24 -3.01 -5.52 -10.50
CA ARG A 24 -2.31 -6.82 -10.47
C ARG A 24 -2.05 -7.26 -9.04
N ASN A 25 -1.67 -8.53 -8.87
CA ASN A 25 -1.10 -8.97 -7.59
C ASN A 25 0.19 -8.18 -7.30
N SER A 26 0.25 -7.58 -6.13
CA SER A 26 1.30 -6.68 -5.69
C SER A 26 1.48 -6.79 -4.18
N ASN A 27 2.73 -6.76 -3.74
CA ASN A 27 3.09 -6.72 -2.33
C ASN A 27 3.29 -5.28 -1.87
N GLY A 28 2.25 -4.71 -1.23
CA GLY A 28 2.28 -3.31 -0.80
C GLY A 28 3.35 -3.00 0.25
N PHE A 29 3.84 -3.99 0.98
CA PHE A 29 4.90 -3.79 1.98
C PHE A 29 6.26 -3.50 1.36
N THR A 30 6.51 -4.00 0.15
CA THR A 30 7.81 -3.89 -0.55
C THR A 30 7.76 -2.95 -1.75
N GLU A 31 6.62 -2.86 -2.43
CA GLU A 31 6.50 -2.02 -3.63
C GLU A 31 6.26 -0.54 -3.30
N TRP A 32 5.69 -0.23 -2.13
CA TRP A 32 5.46 1.15 -1.71
C TRP A 32 6.74 1.71 -1.11
N VAL A 33 7.29 2.74 -1.74
CA VAL A 33 8.54 3.38 -1.32
C VAL A 33 8.34 4.87 -1.05
N ASN A 34 9.01 5.37 -0.02
CA ASN A 34 9.03 6.81 0.27
C ASN A 34 10.12 7.53 -0.54
N LYS A 35 10.20 8.86 -0.42
CA LYS A 35 11.21 9.69 -1.10
C LYS A 35 12.67 9.34 -0.75
N LYS A 36 12.90 8.60 0.34
CA LYS A 36 14.22 8.13 0.77
C LYS A 36 14.55 6.73 0.24
N GLY A 37 13.68 6.14 -0.58
CA GLY A 37 13.82 4.79 -1.11
C GLY A 37 13.51 3.68 -0.11
N LEU A 38 12.99 4.00 1.07
CA LEU A 38 12.60 2.99 2.06
C LEU A 38 11.22 2.44 1.73
N THR A 39 11.10 1.12 1.79
CA THR A 39 9.83 0.39 1.68
C THR A 39 8.91 0.69 2.85
N PHE A 40 7.61 0.45 2.65
CA PHE A 40 6.62 0.60 3.72
C PHE A 40 6.96 -0.26 4.95
N LYS A 41 7.44 -1.48 4.74
CA LYS A 41 7.89 -2.38 5.80
C LYS A 41 9.01 -1.78 6.64
N GLU A 42 10.06 -1.27 6.01
CA GLU A 42 11.20 -0.66 6.71
C GLU A 42 10.78 0.60 7.50
N VAL A 43 9.81 1.36 6.98
CA VAL A 43 9.26 2.52 7.69
C VAL A 43 8.48 2.08 8.93
N GLN A 44 7.65 1.04 8.83
CA GLN A 44 6.93 0.51 10.00
C GLN A 44 7.88 -0.04 11.06
N GLU A 45 8.90 -0.78 10.67
CA GLU A 45 9.91 -1.33 11.60
C GLU A 45 10.66 -0.22 12.34
N LYS A 46 10.91 0.92 11.69
CA LYS A 46 11.54 2.09 12.33
C LYS A 46 10.62 2.87 13.26
N ILE A 47 9.30 2.75 13.10
CA ILE A 47 8.32 3.42 13.99
C ILE A 47 8.06 2.58 15.25
N ASN A 48 8.14 1.25 15.13
CA ASN A 48 7.84 0.33 16.21
C ASN A 48 9.05 0.05 17.14
N ASN A 49 10.23 0.58 16.82
CA ASN A 49 11.46 0.49 17.62
C ASN A 49 11.85 1.88 18.13
#